data_AF-D3LT88-F1
#
_entry.id   AF-D3LT88-F1
#
_cell.length_a   1.000
_cell.length_b   1.000
_cell.length_c   1.000
_cell.angle_alpha   90.00
_cell.angle_beta   90.00
_cell.angle_gamma   90.00
#
_symmetry.space_group_name_H-M   'P 1'
#
loop_
_entity.id
_entity.type
_entity.pdbx_description
1 polymer ?
#
loop_
_entity_poly.entity_id
_entity_poly.type
_entity_poly.pdbx_seq_one_letter_code
_entity_poly.pdbx_strand_id
1 'polypeptide(L)'
;MKYESVIGLEVHAELKTKTKIFCGCSTSFGAAPNTHVCPVCLGLPGVLPVLNKEVLHFAVKAGLALHCDILPFSKFDRKNYYYPDLPKNFQTSQFDLPICLHGYVDIEVGGKQRRIHLTRIHMEEDAGKLVHSGATIDTSDSSCVDYNRTGVPLIEIVSEPDLRSGEEARAYLEKLRSILQYLGVSDCRMEEGSMRCDANISIRPVGSDTLGTKTEIKNINSFSGVQKGIEYEAVRQAQILEDGGTIQQATRGWEEAKGITVLQRIKEGSSDYRYFPEPDLIPIEVSPAYIEAVRKELPELPDVRRRRFQTEMGLSAYDAALLTGEKATADYFEETVAAGADAKVASNWILGDIAKKLNEEGITMVAIPVSPADLAGLLQLIDKGTISGKIAKKVLPEMWNSHKTAEAVVKEQGLVQITDTGELETIVRQIVAANPQSVADYQAGKKKAIGFLVGQIMKETKGRANPGVVNQLLTKILQA
;
A
#
# COMPACT_ATOMS: atom_id res chain seq x y z
N MET A 1 -23.62 -11.36 20.69
CA MET A 1 -24.31 -10.67 19.60
C MET A 1 -25.40 -11.60 19.07
N LYS A 2 -26.58 -11.09 18.71
CA LYS A 2 -27.69 -11.91 18.17
C LYS A 2 -27.49 -12.29 16.70
N TYR A 3 -26.78 -11.44 15.96
CA TYR A 3 -26.46 -11.63 14.55
C TYR A 3 -24.94 -11.59 14.31
N GLU A 4 -24.51 -12.21 13.22
CA GLU A 4 -23.18 -12.07 12.63
C GLU A 4 -23.28 -11.51 11.20
N SER A 5 -22.27 -10.75 10.78
CA SER A 5 -22.19 -10.19 9.44
C SER A 5 -21.59 -11.18 8.46
N VAL A 6 -22.11 -11.21 7.24
CA VAL A 6 -21.58 -11.96 6.10
C VAL A 6 -21.31 -10.98 4.98
N ILE A 7 -20.04 -10.84 4.61
CA ILE A 7 -19.56 -9.78 3.73
C ILE A 7 -18.79 -10.40 2.56
N GLY A 8 -19.07 -9.92 1.35
CA GLY A 8 -18.28 -10.17 0.15
C GLY A 8 -17.90 -8.84 -0.51
N LEU A 9 -16.73 -8.77 -1.12
CA LEU A 9 -16.22 -7.56 -1.75
C LEU A 9 -16.00 -7.77 -3.24
N GLU A 10 -16.38 -6.77 -4.03
CA GLU A 10 -16.13 -6.69 -5.47
C GLU A 10 -15.11 -5.56 -5.68
N VAL A 11 -13.87 -5.95 -5.98
CA VAL A 11 -12.74 -5.01 -6.09
C VAL A 11 -12.34 -4.84 -7.54
N HIS A 12 -12.39 -3.61 -8.03
CA HIS A 12 -11.89 -3.28 -9.37
C HIS A 12 -10.51 -2.63 -9.23
N ALA A 13 -9.52 -3.14 -9.95
CA ALA A 13 -8.17 -2.57 -10.00
C ALA A 13 -7.81 -2.19 -11.44
N GLU A 14 -7.45 -0.92 -11.65
CA GLU A 14 -6.92 -0.44 -12.92
C GLU A 14 -5.52 -0.98 -13.13
N LEU A 15 -5.32 -1.63 -14.28
CA LEU A 15 -4.02 -2.18 -14.64
C LEU A 15 -3.11 -1.09 -15.19
N LYS A 16 -1.86 -1.10 -14.73
CA LYS A 16 -0.81 -0.13 -15.10
C LYS A 16 -0.18 -0.46 -16.45
N THR A 17 -0.99 -0.70 -17.47
CA THR A 17 -0.51 -0.92 -18.84
C THR A 17 -0.24 0.41 -19.53
N LYS A 18 0.56 0.42 -20.61
CA LYS A 18 0.80 1.65 -21.39
C LYS A 18 -0.36 2.02 -22.31
N THR A 19 -1.08 1.00 -22.80
CA THR A 19 -2.19 1.15 -23.73
C THR A 19 -3.46 0.53 -23.17
N LYS A 20 -4.60 1.03 -23.63
CA LYS A 20 -5.94 0.54 -23.30
C LYS A 20 -6.13 -0.95 -23.61
N ILE A 21 -7.19 -1.55 -23.08
CA ILE A 21 -7.41 -3.01 -23.17
C ILE A 21 -7.69 -3.48 -24.59
N PHE A 22 -8.36 -2.64 -25.40
CA PHE A 22 -8.81 -3.00 -26.74
C PHE A 22 -8.32 -2.08 -27.87
N CYS A 23 -7.47 -1.09 -27.56
CA CYS A 23 -6.94 -0.13 -28.54
C CYS A 23 -5.60 0.48 -28.10
N GLY A 24 -4.94 1.20 -29.02
CA GLY A 24 -3.60 1.78 -28.79
C GLY A 24 -3.55 3.12 -28.03
N CYS A 25 -4.66 3.60 -27.46
CA CYS A 25 -4.68 4.86 -26.70
C CYS A 25 -3.93 4.74 -25.37
N SER A 26 -3.39 5.86 -24.89
CA SER A 26 -2.77 5.97 -23.56
C SER A 26 -3.77 5.71 -22.43
N THR A 27 -3.27 5.18 -21.33
CA THR A 27 -3.94 5.02 -20.03
C THR A 27 -3.52 6.10 -19.01
N SER A 28 -2.61 7.00 -19.39
CA SER A 28 -2.07 8.03 -18.48
C SER A 28 -3.17 8.94 -17.93
N PHE A 29 -3.09 9.21 -16.62
CA PHE A 29 -4.00 10.11 -15.93
C PHE A 29 -3.64 11.60 -16.17
N GLY A 30 -4.62 12.48 -15.99
CA GLY A 30 -4.42 13.94 -15.92
C GLY A 30 -4.40 14.70 -17.26
N ALA A 31 -4.66 14.03 -18.38
CA ALA A 31 -4.77 14.69 -19.68
C ALA A 31 -6.07 15.52 -19.80
N ALA A 32 -6.09 16.44 -20.77
CA ALA A 32 -7.30 17.23 -21.05
C ALA A 32 -8.45 16.31 -21.52
N PRO A 33 -9.72 16.66 -21.25
CA PRO A 33 -10.86 15.80 -21.56
C PRO A 33 -10.89 15.33 -23.02
N ASN A 34 -11.23 14.07 -23.25
CA ASN A 34 -11.35 13.46 -24.58
C ASN A 34 -10.10 13.60 -25.49
N THR A 35 -8.89 13.54 -24.92
CA THR A 35 -7.62 13.53 -25.68
C THR A 35 -6.95 12.16 -25.74
N HIS A 36 -7.35 11.21 -24.90
CA HIS A 36 -6.89 9.82 -24.89
C HIS A 36 -7.95 8.90 -25.50
N VAL A 37 -8.45 9.28 -26.68
CA VAL A 37 -9.57 8.60 -27.34
C VAL A 37 -9.21 8.22 -28.77
N CYS A 38 -9.89 7.22 -29.30
CA CYS A 38 -9.83 6.80 -30.70
C CYS A 38 -11.20 6.22 -31.11
N PRO A 39 -11.43 5.96 -32.41
CA PRO A 39 -12.69 5.36 -32.87
C PRO A 39 -13.11 4.11 -32.10
N VAL A 40 -12.16 3.23 -31.73
CA VAL A 40 -12.45 1.96 -31.04
C VAL A 40 -13.03 2.19 -29.65
N CYS A 41 -12.35 2.98 -28.79
CA CYS A 41 -12.84 3.21 -27.43
C CYS A 41 -14.06 4.15 -27.40
N LEU A 42 -14.26 4.96 -28.44
CA LEU A 42 -15.49 5.73 -28.64
C LEU A 42 -16.64 4.92 -29.23
N GLY A 43 -16.44 3.64 -29.56
CA GLY A 43 -17.48 2.79 -30.12
C GLY A 43 -18.05 3.30 -31.45
N LEU A 44 -17.23 3.94 -32.29
CA LEU A 44 -17.71 4.46 -33.58
C LEU A 44 -18.12 3.30 -34.52
N PRO A 45 -19.03 3.54 -35.49
CA PRO A 45 -19.45 2.51 -36.42
C PRO A 45 -18.28 1.88 -37.19
N GLY A 46 -18.23 0.54 -37.22
CA GLY A 46 -17.24 -0.23 -38.00
C GLY A 46 -15.92 -0.55 -37.28
N VAL A 47 -15.79 -0.21 -36.00
CA VAL A 47 -14.59 -0.50 -35.20
C VAL A 47 -14.61 -1.91 -34.61
N LEU A 48 -13.43 -2.47 -34.35
CA LEU A 48 -13.26 -3.77 -33.70
C LEU A 48 -12.25 -3.67 -32.54
N PRO A 49 -12.47 -4.38 -31.42
CA PRO A 49 -11.53 -4.46 -30.31
C PRO A 49 -10.32 -5.36 -30.65
N VAL A 50 -9.15 -5.03 -30.10
CA VAL A 50 -7.96 -5.89 -30.16
C VAL A 50 -7.36 -6.02 -28.76
N LEU A 51 -7.43 -7.22 -28.18
CA LEU A 51 -6.94 -7.47 -26.82
C LEU A 51 -5.46 -7.11 -26.66
N ASN A 52 -5.18 -6.29 -25.65
CA ASN A 52 -3.84 -5.97 -25.20
C ASN A 52 -3.20 -7.17 -24.49
N LYS A 53 -2.08 -7.67 -25.03
CA LYS A 53 -1.34 -8.80 -24.46
C LYS A 53 -0.86 -8.57 -23.03
N GLU A 54 -0.52 -7.33 -22.68
CA GLU A 54 -0.06 -6.96 -21.33
C GLU A 54 -1.18 -7.12 -20.29
N VAL A 55 -2.44 -6.88 -20.69
CA VAL A 55 -3.61 -7.06 -19.81
C VAL A 55 -3.79 -8.52 -19.43
N LEU A 56 -3.74 -9.43 -20.41
CA LEU A 56 -3.78 -10.88 -20.15
C LEU A 56 -2.62 -11.31 -19.24
N HIS A 57 -1.42 -10.80 -19.52
CA HIS A 57 -0.24 -11.10 -18.73
C HIS A 57 -0.39 -10.67 -17.27
N PHE A 58 -0.88 -9.45 -17.02
CA PHE A 58 -1.12 -8.93 -15.67
C PHE A 58 -2.24 -9.67 -14.95
N ALA A 59 -3.31 -10.05 -15.65
CA ALA A 59 -4.40 -10.82 -15.05
C ALA A 59 -3.95 -12.23 -14.62
N VAL A 60 -3.17 -12.92 -15.45
CA VAL A 60 -2.57 -14.22 -15.10
C VAL A 60 -1.59 -14.06 -13.94
N LYS A 61 -0.75 -13.02 -13.96
CA LYS A 61 0.20 -12.74 -12.88
C LYS A 61 -0.51 -12.49 -11.55
N ALA A 62 -1.59 -11.70 -11.55
CA ALA A 62 -2.43 -11.46 -10.38
C ALA A 62 -3.12 -12.74 -9.90
N GLY A 63 -3.69 -13.53 -10.80
CA GLY A 63 -4.31 -14.82 -10.47
C GLY A 63 -3.35 -15.77 -9.78
N LEU A 64 -2.13 -15.95 -10.32
CA LEU A 64 -1.13 -16.82 -9.72
C LEU A 64 -0.67 -16.35 -8.33
N ALA A 65 -0.51 -15.03 -8.15
CA ALA A 65 -0.14 -14.43 -6.87
C ALA A 65 -1.25 -14.56 -5.81
N LEU A 66 -2.50 -14.60 -6.25
CA LEU A 66 -3.69 -14.78 -5.42
C LEU A 66 -4.17 -16.24 -5.38
N HIS A 67 -3.27 -17.16 -5.77
CA HIS A 67 -3.47 -18.60 -5.70
C HIS A 67 -4.68 -19.15 -6.48
N CYS A 68 -5.11 -18.43 -7.52
CA CYS A 68 -6.19 -18.87 -8.40
C CYS A 68 -5.75 -19.98 -9.36
N ASP A 69 -6.73 -20.78 -9.75
CA ASP A 69 -6.68 -21.62 -10.93
C ASP A 69 -6.79 -20.74 -12.19
N ILE A 70 -5.78 -20.79 -13.06
CA ILE A 70 -5.80 -20.09 -14.35
C ILE A 70 -6.51 -20.97 -15.36
N LEU A 71 -7.60 -20.48 -15.95
CA LEU A 71 -8.33 -21.26 -16.95
C LEU A 71 -7.52 -21.36 -18.25
N PRO A 72 -7.34 -22.58 -18.80
CA PRO A 72 -6.63 -22.77 -20.07
C PRO A 72 -7.42 -22.22 -21.26
N PHE A 73 -8.73 -22.01 -21.09
CA PHE A 73 -9.63 -21.46 -22.08
C PHE A 73 -10.51 -20.40 -21.42
N SER A 74 -10.52 -19.20 -21.98
CA SER A 74 -11.27 -18.05 -21.46
C SER A 74 -11.83 -17.23 -22.62
N LYS A 75 -12.90 -16.45 -22.40
CA LYS A 75 -13.50 -15.61 -23.43
C LYS A 75 -13.95 -14.27 -22.85
N PHE A 76 -14.18 -13.30 -23.75
CA PHE A 76 -14.86 -12.07 -23.41
C PHE A 76 -16.37 -12.18 -23.72
N ASP A 77 -17.14 -11.37 -23.03
CA ASP A 77 -18.59 -11.27 -23.09
C ASP A 77 -19.01 -9.79 -23.11
N ARG A 78 -20.15 -9.50 -23.71
CA ARG A 78 -20.77 -8.19 -23.65
C ARG A 78 -21.73 -8.10 -22.47
N LYS A 79 -21.44 -7.21 -21.52
CA LYS A 79 -22.36 -6.78 -20.47
C LYS A 79 -23.16 -5.58 -20.97
N ASN A 80 -24.41 -5.79 -21.37
CA ASN A 80 -25.19 -4.76 -22.07
C ASN A 80 -25.92 -3.84 -21.07
N TYR A 81 -25.60 -2.55 -21.10
CA TYR A 81 -26.34 -1.51 -20.37
C TYR A 81 -26.11 -0.14 -21.00
N TYR A 82 -27.10 0.74 -20.87
CA TYR A 82 -27.05 2.09 -21.42
C TYR A 82 -26.68 3.07 -20.32
N TYR A 83 -25.56 3.75 -20.48
CA TYR A 83 -25.16 4.85 -19.60
C TYR A 83 -24.26 5.83 -20.37
N PRO A 84 -24.35 7.16 -20.14
CA PRO A 84 -23.67 8.13 -21.00
C PRO A 84 -22.15 8.02 -21.04
N ASP A 85 -21.51 7.45 -20.02
CA ASP A 85 -20.06 7.22 -19.99
C ASP A 85 -19.59 5.95 -20.72
N LEU A 86 -20.53 5.15 -21.24
CA LEU A 86 -20.26 3.89 -21.92
C LEU A 86 -20.69 4.00 -23.40
N PRO A 87 -19.78 4.43 -24.29
CA PRO A 87 -20.17 4.82 -25.65
C PRO A 87 -20.64 3.63 -26.51
N LYS A 88 -20.22 2.40 -26.19
CA LYS A 88 -20.64 1.18 -26.90
C LYS A 88 -22.03 0.67 -26.49
N ASN A 89 -22.60 1.19 -25.40
CA ASN A 89 -23.81 0.63 -24.74
C ASN A 89 -23.68 -0.83 -24.29
N PHE A 90 -22.45 -1.35 -24.26
CA PHE A 90 -22.05 -2.57 -23.60
C PHE A 90 -20.61 -2.43 -23.13
N GLN A 91 -20.30 -3.06 -22.01
CA GLN A 91 -18.96 -3.18 -21.47
C GLN A 91 -18.45 -4.57 -21.85
N THR A 92 -17.27 -4.62 -22.46
CA THR A 92 -16.59 -5.88 -22.71
C THR A 92 -15.96 -6.37 -21.40
N SER A 93 -16.44 -7.49 -20.90
CA SER A 93 -16.04 -8.10 -19.63
C SER A 93 -15.93 -9.62 -19.82
N GLN A 94 -15.87 -10.42 -18.75
CA GLN A 94 -15.97 -11.88 -18.87
C GLN A 94 -17.10 -12.36 -17.96
N PHE A 95 -17.90 -13.32 -18.39
CA PHE A 95 -19.00 -13.84 -17.58
C PHE A 95 -18.73 -15.26 -17.09
N ASP A 96 -19.06 -16.28 -17.86
CA ASP A 96 -19.00 -17.69 -17.44
C ASP A 96 -17.59 -18.29 -17.47
N LEU A 97 -16.66 -17.73 -18.26
CA LEU A 97 -15.28 -18.25 -18.40
C LEU A 97 -14.24 -17.17 -18.09
N PRO A 98 -14.16 -16.69 -16.83
CA PRO A 98 -13.16 -15.72 -16.41
C PRO A 98 -11.75 -16.29 -16.51
N ILE A 99 -10.73 -15.44 -16.59
CA ILE A 99 -9.34 -15.89 -16.69
C ILE A 99 -8.84 -16.65 -15.43
N CYS A 100 -9.39 -16.33 -14.25
CA CYS A 100 -9.00 -16.95 -12.98
C CYS A 100 -10.23 -17.37 -12.16
N LEU A 101 -10.14 -18.53 -11.52
CA LEU A 101 -11.12 -19.03 -10.55
C LEU A 101 -10.45 -19.44 -9.24
N HIS A 102 -11.23 -19.48 -8.15
CA HIS A 102 -10.86 -20.17 -6.91
C HIS A 102 -9.49 -19.77 -6.32
N GLY A 103 -9.36 -18.51 -5.93
CA GLY A 103 -8.17 -18.01 -5.24
C GLY A 103 -8.36 -17.88 -3.73
N TYR A 104 -7.37 -17.30 -3.06
CA TYR A 104 -7.51 -16.85 -1.69
C TYR A 104 -6.52 -15.75 -1.30
N VAL A 105 -6.86 -15.03 -0.23
CA VAL A 105 -6.00 -14.04 0.43
C VAL A 105 -5.97 -14.35 1.92
N ASP A 106 -4.77 -14.48 2.47
CA ASP A 106 -4.57 -14.64 3.92
C ASP A 106 -4.44 -13.27 4.58
N ILE A 107 -5.33 -12.98 5.54
CA ILE A 107 -5.39 -11.74 6.31
C ILE A 107 -5.06 -12.01 7.79
N GLU A 108 -4.66 -10.97 8.50
CA GLU A 108 -4.37 -11.04 9.94
C GLU A 108 -5.17 -9.97 10.67
N VAL A 109 -6.01 -10.40 11.62
CA VAL A 109 -6.86 -9.50 12.43
C VAL A 109 -6.80 -9.96 13.88
N GLY A 110 -6.50 -9.04 14.81
CA GLY A 110 -6.37 -9.35 16.24
C GLY A 110 -5.35 -10.45 16.54
N GLY A 111 -4.27 -10.56 15.75
CA GLY A 111 -3.25 -11.60 15.88
C GLY A 111 -3.66 -13.00 15.39
N LYS A 112 -4.83 -13.13 14.75
CA LYS A 112 -5.30 -14.38 14.15
C LYS A 112 -5.25 -14.29 12.64
N GLN A 113 -4.70 -15.33 12.02
CA GLN A 113 -4.76 -15.47 10.57
C GLN A 113 -6.11 -16.05 10.14
N ARG A 114 -6.66 -15.50 9.06
CA ARG A 114 -7.84 -16.00 8.39
C ARG A 114 -7.62 -16.00 6.89
N ARG A 115 -8.15 -17.03 6.24
CA ARG A 115 -8.17 -17.15 4.79
C ARG A 115 -9.51 -16.66 4.24
N ILE A 116 -9.45 -15.78 3.26
CA ILE A 116 -10.60 -15.25 2.53
C ILE A 116 -10.53 -15.79 1.11
N HIS A 117 -11.51 -16.58 0.69
CA HIS A 117 -11.50 -17.16 -0.65
C HIS A 117 -11.94 -16.15 -1.71
N LEU A 118 -11.47 -16.37 -2.94
CA LEU A 118 -11.85 -15.61 -4.11
C LEU A 118 -12.68 -16.50 -5.03
N THR A 119 -13.83 -16.01 -5.46
CA THR A 119 -14.64 -16.68 -6.46
C THR A 119 -13.94 -16.65 -7.81
N ARG A 120 -13.44 -15.48 -8.22
CA ARG A 120 -12.93 -15.21 -9.57
C ARG A 120 -12.09 -13.95 -9.67
N ILE A 121 -11.27 -13.90 -10.72
CA ILE A 121 -10.69 -12.65 -11.25
C ILE A 121 -10.95 -12.62 -12.75
N HIS A 122 -11.44 -11.50 -13.26
CA HIS A 122 -11.73 -11.34 -14.68
C HIS A 122 -11.30 -9.99 -15.21
N MET A 123 -11.03 -9.96 -16.53
CA MET A 123 -10.64 -8.75 -17.24
C MET A 123 -11.86 -8.01 -17.76
N GLU A 124 -11.86 -6.69 -17.66
CA GLU A 124 -12.86 -5.85 -18.30
C GLU A 124 -12.31 -4.49 -18.69
N GLU A 125 -13.10 -3.73 -19.46
CA GLU A 125 -12.81 -2.34 -19.74
C GLU A 125 -13.52 -1.39 -18.80
N ASP A 126 -12.88 -0.30 -18.41
CA ASP A 126 -13.55 0.74 -17.64
C ASP A 126 -14.44 1.63 -18.52
N ALA A 127 -15.44 2.23 -17.89
CA ALA A 127 -16.27 3.27 -18.48
C ALA A 127 -15.58 4.65 -18.42
N GLY A 128 -16.16 5.62 -19.11
CA GLY A 128 -15.75 7.03 -19.03
C GLY A 128 -16.06 7.65 -17.66
N LYS A 129 -15.92 8.96 -17.58
CA LYS A 129 -16.26 9.75 -16.39
C LYS A 129 -17.37 10.73 -16.71
N LEU A 130 -18.34 10.85 -15.80
CA LEU A 130 -19.33 11.93 -15.82
C LEU A 130 -18.89 13.06 -14.87
N VAL A 131 -18.97 14.28 -15.36
CA VAL A 131 -18.75 15.51 -14.58
C VAL A 131 -20.06 16.27 -14.57
N HIS A 132 -20.74 16.26 -13.42
CA HIS A 132 -22.02 16.92 -13.25
C HIS A 132 -21.84 18.42 -12.99
N SER A 133 -22.78 19.26 -13.44
CA SER A 133 -22.68 20.72 -13.32
C SER A 133 -22.93 21.24 -11.89
N GLY A 134 -23.66 20.48 -11.07
CA GLY A 134 -23.95 20.76 -9.67
C GLY A 134 -23.08 19.96 -8.70
N ALA A 135 -23.31 20.15 -7.40
CA ALA A 135 -22.56 19.44 -6.35
C ALA A 135 -22.90 17.94 -6.30
N THR A 136 -24.10 17.58 -6.74
CA THR A 136 -24.65 16.23 -6.75
C THR A 136 -25.46 16.00 -8.02
N ILE A 137 -25.74 14.75 -8.36
CA ILE A 137 -26.50 14.41 -9.58
C ILE A 137 -27.91 15.01 -9.58
N ASP A 138 -28.55 15.11 -8.42
CA ASP A 138 -29.90 15.69 -8.22
C ASP A 138 -29.93 17.21 -8.29
N THR A 139 -28.78 17.88 -8.09
CA THR A 139 -28.64 19.34 -8.17
C THR A 139 -28.02 19.82 -9.47
N SER A 140 -27.90 18.93 -10.47
CA SER A 140 -27.21 19.20 -11.73
C SER A 140 -28.16 19.31 -12.91
N ASP A 141 -28.11 20.42 -13.65
CA ASP A 141 -28.88 20.62 -14.88
C ASP A 141 -28.27 19.91 -16.10
N SER A 142 -26.98 19.58 -16.05
CA SER A 142 -26.27 18.91 -17.14
C SER A 142 -25.11 18.05 -16.62
N SER A 143 -24.65 17.15 -17.49
CA SER A 143 -23.49 16.29 -17.23
C SER A 143 -22.59 16.25 -18.46
N CYS A 144 -21.32 16.56 -18.28
CA CYS A 144 -20.29 16.45 -19.30
C CYS A 144 -19.67 15.05 -19.25
N VAL A 145 -19.36 14.48 -20.42
CA VAL A 145 -18.76 13.16 -20.54
C VAL A 145 -17.28 13.29 -20.94
N ASP A 146 -16.41 12.63 -20.19
CA ASP A 146 -15.00 12.47 -20.52
C ASP A 146 -14.66 10.98 -20.75
N TYR A 147 -14.35 10.64 -22.00
CA TYR A 147 -14.02 9.28 -22.44
C TYR A 147 -12.53 8.95 -22.36
N ASN A 148 -11.70 9.80 -21.76
CA ASN A 148 -10.29 9.49 -21.52
C ASN A 148 -10.11 8.14 -20.80
N ARG A 149 -10.99 7.82 -19.86
CA ARG A 149 -10.95 6.57 -19.09
C ARG A 149 -11.58 5.37 -19.78
N THR A 150 -12.45 5.58 -20.78
CA THR A 150 -13.13 4.47 -21.48
C THR A 150 -12.12 3.54 -22.12
N GLY A 151 -12.16 2.25 -21.81
CA GLY A 151 -11.20 1.26 -22.31
C GLY A 151 -9.92 1.13 -21.50
N VAL A 152 -9.77 1.85 -20.38
CA VAL A 152 -8.68 1.57 -19.42
C VAL A 152 -8.88 0.13 -18.91
N PRO A 153 -7.83 -0.71 -18.86
CA PRO A 153 -8.00 -2.09 -18.46
C PRO A 153 -8.25 -2.22 -16.95
N LEU A 154 -9.21 -3.07 -16.60
CA LEU A 154 -9.53 -3.45 -15.23
C LEU A 154 -9.35 -4.95 -15.05
N ILE A 155 -9.01 -5.33 -13.82
CA ILE A 155 -9.38 -6.64 -13.29
C ILE A 155 -10.40 -6.45 -12.17
N GLU A 156 -11.48 -7.23 -12.23
CA GLU A 156 -12.46 -7.32 -11.15
C GLU A 156 -12.21 -8.61 -10.37
N ILE A 157 -11.95 -8.45 -9.07
CA ILE A 157 -11.59 -9.47 -8.10
C ILE A 157 -12.78 -9.62 -7.14
N VAL A 158 -13.44 -10.78 -7.20
CA VAL A 158 -14.65 -11.05 -6.41
C VAL A 158 -14.32 -12.02 -5.30
N SER A 159 -14.54 -11.61 -4.05
CA SER A 159 -14.37 -12.49 -2.90
C SER A 159 -15.58 -13.38 -2.68
N GLU A 160 -15.35 -14.56 -2.11
CA GLU A 160 -16.42 -15.30 -1.43
C GLU A 160 -16.94 -14.47 -0.23
N PRO A 161 -18.17 -14.74 0.25
CA PRO A 161 -18.74 -14.05 1.39
C PRO A 161 -18.15 -14.56 2.73
N ASP A 162 -16.82 -14.53 2.87
CA ASP A 162 -16.05 -15.08 4.00
C ASP A 162 -15.77 -14.07 5.12
N LEU A 163 -15.86 -12.78 4.80
CA LEU A 163 -15.56 -11.69 5.73
C LEU A 163 -16.68 -11.56 6.76
N ARG A 164 -16.31 -11.25 8.02
CA ARG A 164 -17.23 -11.21 9.17
C ARG A 164 -17.24 -9.86 9.90
N SER A 165 -16.34 -8.94 9.57
CA SER A 165 -16.30 -7.60 10.16
C SER A 165 -15.76 -6.56 9.19
N GLY A 166 -16.00 -5.28 9.48
CA GLY A 166 -15.39 -4.17 8.75
C GLY A 166 -13.86 -4.15 8.88
N GLU A 167 -13.34 -4.59 10.02
CA GLU A 167 -11.89 -4.73 10.26
C GLU A 167 -11.26 -5.79 9.32
N GLU A 168 -11.91 -6.95 9.15
CA GLU A 168 -11.47 -7.96 8.20
C GLU A 168 -11.54 -7.46 6.76
N ALA A 169 -12.61 -6.75 6.40
CA ALA A 169 -12.76 -6.16 5.07
C ALA A 169 -11.62 -5.17 4.75
N ARG A 170 -11.26 -4.33 5.73
CA ARG A 170 -10.11 -3.43 5.61
C ARG A 170 -8.80 -4.20 5.46
N ALA A 171 -8.54 -5.18 6.31
CA ALA A 171 -7.32 -5.98 6.25
C ALA A 171 -7.18 -6.73 4.91
N TYR A 172 -8.29 -7.23 4.36
CA TYR A 172 -8.34 -7.83 3.03
C TYR A 172 -7.97 -6.84 1.93
N LEU A 173 -8.54 -5.64 1.93
CA LEU A 173 -8.24 -4.63 0.92
C LEU A 173 -6.79 -4.12 1.00
N GLU A 174 -6.27 -3.92 2.21
CA GLU A 174 -4.86 -3.55 2.43
C GLU A 174 -3.91 -4.64 1.94
N LYS A 175 -4.23 -5.91 2.22
CA LYS A 175 -3.46 -7.06 1.73
C LYS A 175 -3.50 -7.17 0.21
N LEU A 176 -4.68 -7.06 -0.39
CA LEU A 176 -4.87 -7.14 -1.83
C LEU A 176 -4.11 -6.02 -2.56
N ARG A 177 -4.23 -4.78 -2.08
CA ARG A 177 -3.44 -3.64 -2.56
C ARG A 177 -1.94 -3.93 -2.50
N SER A 178 -1.45 -4.40 -1.35
CA SER A 178 -0.02 -4.71 -1.17
C SER A 178 0.47 -5.75 -2.19
N ILE A 179 -0.29 -6.83 -2.40
CA ILE A 179 0.04 -7.86 -3.39
C ILE A 179 0.09 -7.26 -4.81
N LEU A 180 -0.95 -6.56 -5.24
CA LEU A 180 -1.03 -5.99 -6.60
C LEU A 180 0.09 -4.96 -6.87
N GLN A 181 0.42 -4.13 -5.89
CA GLN A 181 1.55 -3.19 -5.99
C GLN A 181 2.89 -3.91 -6.07
N TYR A 182 3.09 -5.00 -5.30
CA TYR A 182 4.30 -5.81 -5.37
C TYR A 182 4.50 -6.47 -6.73
N LEU A 183 3.42 -6.91 -7.37
CA LEU A 183 3.49 -7.48 -8.73
C LEU A 183 3.81 -6.44 -9.81
N GLY A 184 3.62 -5.15 -9.49
CA GLY A 184 3.77 -4.03 -10.41
C GLY A 184 2.62 -3.92 -11.42
N VAL A 185 1.47 -4.56 -11.15
CA VAL A 185 0.35 -4.62 -12.12
C VAL A 185 -0.64 -3.46 -11.97
N SER A 186 -0.67 -2.78 -10.82
CA SER A 186 -1.55 -1.64 -10.55
C SER A 186 -0.92 -0.72 -9.51
N ASP A 187 -1.23 0.59 -9.58
CA ASP A 187 -0.85 1.55 -8.55
C ASP A 187 -1.76 1.49 -7.32
N CYS A 188 -2.97 0.92 -7.45
CA CYS A 188 -3.94 0.67 -6.37
C CYS A 188 -4.21 1.86 -5.43
N ARG A 189 -4.36 3.05 -6.01
CA ARG A 189 -4.69 4.30 -5.31
C ARG A 189 -6.19 4.52 -5.36
N MET A 190 -6.86 4.45 -4.21
CA MET A 190 -8.31 4.67 -4.16
C MET A 190 -8.66 6.14 -4.42
N GLU A 191 -7.82 7.05 -3.95
CA GLU A 191 -7.96 8.50 -4.12
C GLU A 191 -7.88 8.94 -5.59
N GLU A 192 -7.13 8.21 -6.42
CA GLU A 192 -7.03 8.41 -7.86
C GLU A 192 -8.03 7.53 -8.65
N GLY A 193 -8.75 6.63 -7.97
CA GLY A 193 -9.74 5.73 -8.57
C GLY A 193 -9.17 4.44 -9.19
N SER A 194 -7.86 4.23 -9.13
CA SER A 194 -7.19 3.02 -9.68
C SER A 194 -7.42 1.76 -8.85
N MET A 195 -8.04 1.88 -7.68
CA MET A 195 -8.67 0.78 -6.95
C MET A 195 -10.04 1.22 -6.43
N ARG A 196 -11.07 0.43 -6.69
CA ARG A 196 -12.45 0.66 -6.27
C ARG A 196 -12.98 -0.59 -5.58
N CYS A 197 -13.88 -0.41 -4.62
CA CYS A 197 -14.50 -1.52 -3.89
C CYS A 197 -15.99 -1.25 -3.70
N ASP A 198 -16.80 -2.19 -4.15
CA ASP A 198 -18.21 -2.30 -3.76
C ASP A 198 -18.33 -3.38 -2.69
N ALA A 199 -19.08 -3.08 -1.62
CA ALA A 199 -19.20 -3.98 -0.47
C ALA A 199 -20.61 -4.59 -0.41
N ASN A 200 -20.69 -5.91 -0.50
CA ASN A 200 -21.91 -6.66 -0.29
C ASN A 200 -21.99 -7.12 1.16
N ILE A 201 -23.07 -6.78 1.87
CA ILE A 201 -23.27 -7.17 3.27
C ILE A 201 -24.67 -7.69 3.51
N SER A 202 -24.73 -8.77 4.29
CA SER A 202 -25.93 -9.23 4.95
C SER A 202 -25.61 -9.60 6.41
N ILE A 203 -26.63 -9.70 7.25
CA ILE A 203 -26.51 -10.27 8.59
C ILE A 203 -27.38 -11.52 8.73
N ARG A 204 -26.96 -12.45 9.58
CA ARG A 204 -27.73 -13.66 9.90
C ARG A 204 -27.65 -13.96 11.40
N PRO A 205 -28.63 -14.68 11.99
CA PRO A 205 -28.55 -15.11 13.38
C PRO A 205 -27.28 -15.94 13.63
N VAL A 206 -26.63 -15.74 14.77
CA VAL A 206 -25.42 -16.50 15.12
C VAL A 206 -25.74 -18.00 15.14
N GLY A 207 -24.94 -18.80 14.42
CA GLY A 207 -25.10 -20.24 14.30
C GLY A 207 -26.05 -20.70 13.18
N SER A 208 -26.63 -19.78 12.41
CA SER A 208 -27.42 -20.10 11.22
C SER A 208 -26.53 -20.16 9.97
N ASP A 209 -26.74 -21.16 9.10
CA ASP A 209 -26.08 -21.21 7.80
C ASP A 209 -26.83 -20.43 6.71
N THR A 210 -28.12 -20.15 6.93
CA THR A 210 -28.95 -19.38 5.99
C THR A 210 -28.47 -17.93 5.89
N LEU A 211 -28.13 -17.50 4.67
CA LEU A 211 -27.77 -16.11 4.38
C LEU A 211 -29.01 -15.20 4.43
N GLY A 212 -28.84 -13.99 4.95
CA GLY A 212 -29.88 -12.96 4.95
C GLY A 212 -29.99 -12.22 3.61
N THR A 213 -30.87 -11.21 3.56
CA THR A 213 -30.98 -10.34 2.39
C THR A 213 -29.73 -9.47 2.23
N LYS A 214 -29.20 -9.42 1.01
CA LYS A 214 -27.98 -8.67 0.65
C LYS A 214 -28.27 -7.19 0.43
N THR A 215 -27.42 -6.33 0.99
CA THR A 215 -27.32 -4.91 0.64
C THR A 215 -25.95 -4.65 0.02
N GLU A 216 -25.92 -3.90 -1.08
CA GLU A 216 -24.69 -3.49 -1.77
C GLU A 216 -24.41 -2.03 -1.43
N ILE A 217 -23.21 -1.75 -0.91
CA ILE A 217 -22.73 -0.41 -0.59
C ILE A 217 -21.77 0.03 -1.69
N LYS A 218 -22.07 1.16 -2.35
CA LYS A 218 -21.27 1.81 -3.39
C LYS A 218 -20.74 3.17 -2.93
N ASN A 219 -19.92 3.79 -3.79
CA ASN A 219 -19.31 5.11 -3.60
C ASN A 219 -18.35 5.18 -2.39
N ILE A 220 -17.55 4.12 -2.21
CA ILE A 220 -16.57 4.06 -1.12
C ILE A 220 -15.18 4.34 -1.66
N ASN A 221 -14.59 5.45 -1.23
CA ASN A 221 -13.32 5.96 -1.77
C ASN A 221 -12.12 5.73 -0.84
N SER A 222 -12.29 5.03 0.29
CA SER A 222 -11.19 4.72 1.22
C SER A 222 -11.43 3.41 1.95
N PHE A 223 -10.36 2.73 2.37
CA PHE A 223 -10.45 1.51 3.18
C PHE A 223 -11.16 1.75 4.52
N SER A 224 -10.95 2.93 5.13
CA SER A 224 -11.68 3.31 6.34
C SER A 224 -13.17 3.52 6.06
N GLY A 225 -13.52 4.06 4.90
CA GLY A 225 -14.91 4.19 4.46
C GLY A 225 -15.57 2.83 4.28
N VAL A 226 -14.85 1.82 3.75
CA VAL A 226 -15.36 0.45 3.61
C VAL A 226 -15.68 -0.14 4.97
N GLN A 227 -14.72 -0.05 5.90
CA GLN A 227 -14.90 -0.54 7.27
C GLN A 227 -16.13 0.09 7.94
N LYS A 228 -16.19 1.43 7.97
CA LYS A 228 -17.28 2.16 8.64
C LYS A 228 -18.63 1.92 7.97
N GLY A 229 -18.66 1.86 6.63
CA GLY A 229 -19.87 1.58 5.87
C GLY A 229 -20.45 0.20 6.18
N ILE A 230 -19.60 -0.81 6.24
CA ILE A 230 -19.97 -2.17 6.65
C ILE A 230 -20.48 -2.21 8.09
N GLU A 231 -19.77 -1.57 9.02
CA GLU A 231 -20.16 -1.54 10.43
C GLU A 231 -21.51 -0.84 10.64
N TYR A 232 -21.72 0.31 9.98
CA TYR A 232 -22.99 1.03 10.00
C TYR A 232 -24.13 0.18 9.43
N GLU A 233 -23.91 -0.43 8.28
CA GLU A 233 -24.94 -1.22 7.59
C GLU A 233 -25.31 -2.49 8.37
N ALA A 234 -24.34 -3.12 9.04
CA ALA A 234 -24.59 -4.25 9.93
C ALA A 234 -25.53 -3.86 11.09
N VAL A 235 -25.26 -2.73 11.75
CA VAL A 235 -26.10 -2.21 12.84
C VAL A 235 -27.49 -1.83 12.33
N ARG A 236 -27.58 -1.16 11.18
CA ARG A 236 -28.85 -0.78 10.55
C ARG A 236 -29.71 -2.00 10.24
N GLN A 237 -29.13 -3.05 9.66
CA GLN A 237 -29.87 -4.28 9.36
C GLN A 237 -30.32 -4.97 10.65
N ALA A 238 -29.47 -5.00 11.69
CA ALA A 238 -29.81 -5.63 12.96
C ALA A 238 -31.00 -4.95 13.63
N GLN A 239 -31.00 -3.62 13.68
CA GLN A 239 -32.09 -2.83 14.25
C GLN A 239 -33.42 -3.13 13.55
N ILE A 240 -33.44 -3.15 12.21
CA ILE A 240 -34.67 -3.44 11.45
C ILE A 240 -35.20 -4.84 11.76
N LEU A 241 -34.33 -5.84 11.85
CA LEU A 241 -34.76 -7.20 12.17
C LEU A 241 -35.23 -7.34 13.64
N GLU A 242 -34.63 -6.59 14.56
CA GLU A 242 -35.04 -6.56 15.97
C GLU A 242 -36.38 -5.87 16.18
N ASP A 243 -36.68 -4.84 15.38
CA ASP A 243 -37.96 -4.14 15.36
C ASP A 243 -39.07 -4.94 14.63
N GLY A 244 -38.77 -6.16 14.15
CA GLY A 244 -39.71 -7.03 13.43
C GLY A 244 -39.93 -6.67 11.96
N GLY A 245 -39.08 -5.81 11.40
CA GLY A 245 -39.08 -5.45 9.98
C GLY A 245 -38.33 -6.46 9.10
N THR A 246 -38.27 -6.15 7.80
CA THR A 246 -37.61 -7.00 6.79
C THR A 246 -36.58 -6.20 5.99
N ILE A 247 -35.41 -6.79 5.73
CA ILE A 247 -34.39 -6.18 4.87
C ILE A 247 -34.79 -6.35 3.40
N GLN A 248 -34.82 -5.25 2.67
CA GLN A 248 -35.00 -5.23 1.21
C GLN A 248 -33.66 -5.22 0.51
N GLN A 249 -33.58 -5.92 -0.63
CA GLN A 249 -32.38 -5.90 -1.46
C GLN A 249 -32.22 -4.52 -2.11
N ALA A 250 -31.12 -3.85 -1.82
CA ALA A 250 -30.90 -2.48 -2.26
C ALA A 250 -29.43 -2.19 -2.55
N THR A 251 -29.22 -1.18 -3.39
CA THR A 251 -27.95 -0.48 -3.53
C THR A 251 -28.02 0.79 -2.69
N ARG A 252 -27.02 0.98 -1.83
CA ARG A 252 -26.89 2.14 -0.93
C ARG A 252 -25.56 2.83 -1.19
N GLY A 253 -25.51 4.14 -1.03
CA GLY A 253 -24.29 4.93 -1.11
C GLY A 253 -23.73 5.22 0.28
N TRP A 254 -22.42 5.18 0.45
CA TRP A 254 -21.75 5.67 1.67
C TRP A 254 -21.57 7.19 1.62
N GLU A 255 -22.05 7.91 2.65
CA GLU A 255 -21.86 9.35 2.79
C GLU A 255 -20.89 9.65 3.94
N GLU A 256 -19.60 9.80 3.60
CA GLU A 256 -18.50 9.95 4.58
C GLU A 256 -18.74 11.12 5.56
N ALA A 257 -19.26 12.25 5.08
CA ALA A 257 -19.48 13.45 5.89
C ALA A 257 -20.51 13.25 7.02
N LYS A 258 -21.49 12.35 6.79
CA LYS A 258 -22.53 12.02 7.77
C LYS A 258 -22.26 10.70 8.50
N GLY A 259 -21.38 9.85 7.97
CA GLY A 259 -21.09 8.54 8.50
C GLY A 259 -22.28 7.56 8.39
N ILE A 260 -23.08 7.67 7.32
CA ILE A 260 -24.29 6.86 7.12
C ILE A 260 -24.36 6.24 5.72
N THR A 261 -25.13 5.17 5.57
CA THR A 261 -25.54 4.65 4.24
C THR A 261 -26.88 5.24 3.83
N VAL A 262 -26.96 5.80 2.61
CA VAL A 262 -28.17 6.38 2.03
C VAL A 262 -28.72 5.44 0.96
N LEU A 263 -30.03 5.21 0.95
CA LEU A 263 -30.68 4.39 -0.07
C LEU A 263 -30.57 5.08 -1.43
N GLN A 264 -30.04 4.39 -2.44
CA GLN A 264 -29.98 4.89 -3.80
C GLN A 264 -31.05 4.24 -4.67
N ARG A 265 -31.11 2.90 -4.63
CA ARG A 265 -32.01 2.11 -5.46
C ARG A 265 -32.45 0.85 -4.74
N ILE A 266 -33.76 0.57 -4.78
CA ILE A 266 -34.31 -0.74 -4.41
C ILE A 266 -34.21 -1.65 -5.64
N LYS A 267 -33.72 -2.88 -5.45
CA LYS A 267 -33.60 -3.85 -6.55
C LYS A 267 -34.91 -4.62 -6.71
N GLU A 268 -35.64 -4.38 -7.79
CA GLU A 268 -36.83 -5.16 -8.19
C GLU A 268 -36.41 -6.40 -9.00
N GLY A 269 -35.49 -7.21 -8.45
CA GLY A 269 -34.84 -8.34 -9.13
C GLY A 269 -33.40 -8.07 -9.58
N SER A 270 -32.83 -8.98 -10.36
CA SER A 270 -31.51 -8.80 -11.01
C SER A 270 -31.67 -8.00 -12.30
N SER A 271 -30.90 -6.93 -12.48
CA SER A 271 -30.81 -6.25 -13.78
C SER A 271 -30.41 -7.26 -14.86
N ASP A 272 -31.20 -7.38 -15.92
CA ASP A 272 -30.87 -8.24 -17.06
C ASP A 272 -29.85 -7.53 -17.96
N TYR A 273 -28.57 -7.80 -17.70
CA TYR A 273 -27.44 -7.32 -18.50
C TYR A 273 -27.29 -8.04 -19.84
N ARG A 274 -28.13 -9.04 -20.14
CA ARG A 274 -28.14 -9.81 -21.40
C ARG A 274 -26.73 -10.24 -21.82
N TYR A 275 -25.99 -10.88 -20.91
CA TYR A 275 -24.63 -11.35 -21.21
C TYR A 275 -24.65 -12.30 -22.41
N PHE A 276 -23.73 -12.09 -23.35
CA PHE A 276 -23.44 -13.03 -24.42
C PHE A 276 -21.97 -12.93 -24.85
N PRO A 277 -21.38 -14.00 -25.43
CA PRO A 277 -19.99 -13.99 -25.89
C PRO A 277 -19.70 -12.85 -26.87
N GLU A 278 -18.58 -12.16 -26.69
CA GLU A 278 -18.11 -11.10 -27.59
C GLU A 278 -17.66 -11.71 -28.93
N PRO A 279 -18.44 -11.56 -30.03
CA PRO A 279 -18.08 -12.20 -31.30
C PRO A 279 -16.86 -11.56 -31.98
N ASP A 280 -16.51 -10.32 -31.64
CA ASP A 280 -15.41 -9.59 -32.27
C ASP A 280 -14.04 -10.00 -31.70
N LEU A 281 -14.02 -10.73 -30.58
CA LEU A 281 -12.81 -11.26 -29.95
C LEU A 281 -12.83 -12.79 -29.98
N ILE A 282 -11.77 -13.37 -30.54
CA ILE A 282 -11.57 -14.81 -30.45
C ILE A 282 -11.33 -15.23 -28.99
N PRO A 283 -11.71 -16.46 -28.62
CA PRO A 283 -11.36 -17.02 -27.32
C PRO A 283 -9.85 -17.01 -27.07
N ILE A 284 -9.49 -16.94 -25.79
CA ILE A 284 -8.12 -16.93 -25.30
C ILE A 284 -7.76 -18.34 -24.87
N GLU A 285 -6.68 -18.86 -25.44
CA GLU A 285 -6.05 -20.10 -24.98
C GLU A 285 -4.76 -19.78 -24.21
N VAL A 286 -4.71 -20.23 -22.96
CA VAL A 286 -3.58 -20.00 -22.06
C VAL A 286 -2.84 -21.32 -21.88
N SER A 287 -1.74 -21.46 -22.62
CA SER A 287 -0.95 -22.70 -22.56
C SER A 287 -0.31 -22.90 -21.17
N PRO A 288 -0.13 -24.16 -20.71
CA PRO A 288 0.59 -24.44 -19.47
C PRO A 288 2.01 -23.86 -19.45
N ALA A 289 2.69 -23.85 -20.60
CA ALA A 289 4.03 -23.27 -20.74
C ALA A 289 4.03 -21.76 -20.48
N TYR A 290 2.99 -21.04 -20.91
CA TYR A 290 2.81 -19.63 -20.62
C TYR A 290 2.56 -19.39 -19.13
N ILE A 291 1.68 -20.18 -18.50
CA ILE A 291 1.41 -20.08 -17.06
C ILE A 291 2.70 -20.24 -16.25
N GLU A 292 3.52 -21.24 -16.58
CA GLU A 292 4.80 -21.47 -15.89
C GLU A 292 5.87 -20.41 -16.20
N ALA A 293 5.84 -19.79 -17.38
CA ALA A 293 6.69 -18.62 -17.65
C ALA A 293 6.30 -17.46 -16.73
N VAL A 294 5.02 -17.11 -16.64
CA VAL A 294 4.52 -16.03 -15.76
C VAL A 294 4.77 -16.35 -14.29
N ARG A 295 4.64 -17.62 -13.87
CA ARG A 295 4.91 -18.04 -12.48
C ARG A 295 6.35 -17.73 -12.06
N LYS A 296 7.33 -17.89 -12.96
CA LYS A 296 8.75 -17.59 -12.70
C LYS A 296 9.05 -16.11 -12.61
N GLU A 297 8.17 -15.24 -13.12
CA GLU A 297 8.29 -13.79 -13.04
C GLU A 297 7.68 -13.20 -11.76
N LEU A 298 7.00 -14.03 -10.95
CA LEU A 298 6.45 -13.58 -9.68
C LEU A 298 7.58 -13.17 -8.73
N PRO A 299 7.54 -11.95 -8.19
CA PRO A 299 8.45 -11.56 -7.12
C PRO A 299 8.11 -12.33 -5.84
N GLU A 300 9.03 -12.31 -4.88
CA GLU A 300 8.72 -12.73 -3.53
C GLU A 300 7.61 -11.82 -2.96
N LEU A 301 6.46 -12.42 -2.64
CA LEU A 301 5.30 -11.70 -2.14
C LEU A 301 5.54 -11.17 -0.70
N PRO A 302 4.81 -10.12 -0.27
CA PRO A 302 5.05 -9.44 1.01
C PRO A 302 5.12 -10.38 2.21
N ASP A 303 4.23 -11.39 2.29
CA ASP A 303 4.19 -12.30 3.44
C ASP A 303 5.36 -13.27 3.50
N VAL A 304 5.82 -13.75 2.34
CA VAL A 304 7.00 -14.61 2.24
C VAL A 304 8.23 -13.80 2.65
N ARG A 305 8.36 -12.59 2.09
CA ARG A 305 9.43 -11.65 2.40
C ARG A 305 9.46 -11.24 3.88
N ARG A 306 8.28 -10.97 4.45
CA ARG A 306 8.10 -10.62 5.87
C ARG A 306 8.53 -11.76 6.78
N ARG A 307 8.19 -13.01 6.43
CA ARG A 307 8.63 -14.19 7.18
C ARG A 307 10.13 -14.35 7.10
N ARG A 308 10.71 -14.21 5.89
CA ARG A 308 12.16 -14.26 5.67
C ARG A 308 12.92 -13.23 6.51
N PHE A 309 12.43 -11.98 6.56
CA PHE A 309 13.05 -10.92 7.37
C PHE A 309 13.04 -11.25 8.87
N GLN A 310 12.04 -11.98 9.35
CA GLN A 310 12.02 -12.44 10.75
C GLN A 310 12.96 -13.62 10.98
N THR A 311 12.89 -14.65 10.14
CA THR A 311 13.58 -15.92 10.37
C THR A 311 15.06 -15.86 10.00
N GLU A 312 15.41 -15.16 8.93
CA GLU A 312 16.78 -15.11 8.41
C GLU A 312 17.54 -13.86 8.85
N MET A 313 16.84 -12.75 9.10
CA MET A 313 17.47 -11.45 9.45
C MET A 313 17.21 -11.02 10.90
N GLY A 314 16.50 -11.83 11.69
CA GLY A 314 16.28 -11.58 13.12
C GLY A 314 15.45 -10.33 13.44
N LEU A 315 14.66 -9.84 12.48
CA LEU A 315 13.81 -8.68 12.69
C LEU A 315 12.56 -9.02 13.51
N SER A 316 12.03 -8.04 14.22
CA SER A 316 10.75 -8.20 14.93
C SER A 316 9.60 -8.30 13.92
N ALA A 317 8.50 -8.92 14.31
CA ALA A 317 7.30 -8.98 13.46
C ALA A 317 6.81 -7.58 13.04
N TYR A 318 6.94 -6.61 13.95
CA TYR A 318 6.60 -5.21 13.70
C TYR A 318 7.50 -4.56 12.63
N ASP A 319 8.82 -4.65 12.80
CA ASP A 319 9.77 -4.05 11.85
C ASP A 319 9.66 -4.72 10.47
N ALA A 320 9.54 -6.05 10.45
CA ALA A 320 9.39 -6.79 9.21
C ALA A 320 8.09 -6.40 8.47
N ALA A 321 6.98 -6.19 9.19
CA ALA A 321 5.73 -5.73 8.60
C ALA A 321 5.83 -4.32 8.00
N LEU A 322 6.54 -3.41 8.66
CA LEU A 322 6.74 -2.05 8.15
C LEU A 322 7.65 -2.02 6.92
N LEU A 323 8.78 -2.73 6.96
CA LEU A 323 9.71 -2.78 5.82
C LEU A 323 9.10 -3.44 4.59
N THR A 324 8.22 -4.42 4.78
CA THR A 324 7.56 -5.14 3.68
C THR A 324 6.24 -4.52 3.25
N GLY A 325 5.83 -3.38 3.83
CA GLY A 325 4.61 -2.69 3.41
C GLY A 325 4.64 -2.25 1.94
N GLU A 326 5.77 -1.73 1.49
CA GLU A 326 6.00 -1.30 0.11
C GLU A 326 7.20 -2.03 -0.50
N LYS A 327 7.08 -2.45 -1.77
CA LYS A 327 8.14 -3.19 -2.45
C LYS A 327 9.44 -2.39 -2.52
N ALA A 328 9.36 -1.10 -2.83
CA ALA A 328 10.54 -0.24 -2.92
C ALA A 328 11.31 -0.14 -1.58
N THR A 329 10.60 -0.03 -0.47
CA THR A 329 11.19 -0.02 0.88
C THR A 329 11.87 -1.35 1.20
N ALA A 330 11.23 -2.46 0.86
CA ALA A 330 11.79 -3.78 1.07
C ALA A 330 13.02 -4.05 0.18
N ASP A 331 12.98 -3.65 -1.11
CA ASP A 331 14.11 -3.74 -2.04
C ASP A 331 15.30 -2.91 -1.52
N TYR A 332 15.04 -1.66 -1.14
CA TYR A 332 16.06 -0.76 -0.61
C TYR A 332 16.73 -1.31 0.66
N PHE A 333 15.93 -1.88 1.57
CA PHE A 333 16.44 -2.54 2.77
C PHE A 333 17.36 -3.72 2.43
N GLU A 334 16.91 -4.63 1.55
CA GLU A 334 17.72 -5.79 1.19
C GLU A 334 19.00 -5.42 0.45
N GLU A 335 18.94 -4.44 -0.45
CA GLU A 335 20.12 -3.93 -1.14
C GLU A 335 21.11 -3.27 -0.17
N THR A 336 20.61 -2.62 0.89
CA THR A 336 21.44 -2.03 1.96
C THR A 336 22.12 -3.12 2.78
N VAL A 337 21.39 -4.20 3.12
CA VAL A 337 21.96 -5.35 3.84
C VAL A 337 22.97 -6.09 2.97
N ALA A 338 22.67 -6.30 1.68
CA ALA A 338 23.57 -6.92 0.72
C ALA A 338 24.86 -6.09 0.51
N ALA A 339 24.79 -4.76 0.65
CA ALA A 339 25.95 -3.88 0.65
C ALA A 339 26.79 -3.92 1.95
N GLY A 340 26.42 -4.80 2.91
CA GLY A 340 27.20 -5.09 4.11
C GLY A 340 26.78 -4.33 5.36
N ALA A 341 25.54 -3.82 5.41
CA ALA A 341 24.97 -3.27 6.65
C ALA A 341 24.38 -4.38 7.54
N ASP A 342 24.46 -4.20 8.86
CA ASP A 342 23.69 -5.02 9.79
C ASP A 342 22.18 -4.81 9.58
N ALA A 343 21.42 -5.91 9.51
CA ALA A 343 19.99 -5.88 9.22
C ALA A 343 19.19 -5.10 10.26
N LYS A 344 19.51 -5.24 11.55
CA LYS A 344 18.76 -4.54 12.60
C LYS A 344 19.06 -3.04 12.59
N VAL A 345 20.32 -2.67 12.39
CA VAL A 345 20.73 -1.27 12.25
C VAL A 345 20.09 -0.65 11.01
N ALA A 346 20.16 -1.31 9.85
CA ALA A 346 19.55 -0.83 8.62
C ALA A 346 18.03 -0.64 8.77
N SER A 347 17.33 -1.61 9.37
CA SER A 347 15.91 -1.52 9.68
C SER A 347 15.58 -0.27 10.51
N ASN A 348 16.34 0.00 11.57
CA ASN A 348 16.10 1.16 12.44
C ASN A 348 16.31 2.50 11.71
N TRP A 349 17.32 2.58 10.84
CA TRP A 349 17.62 3.79 10.07
C TRP A 349 16.60 4.04 8.97
N ILE A 350 16.16 2.99 8.28
CA ILE A 350 15.15 3.06 7.23
C ILE A 350 13.80 3.48 7.81
N LEU A 351 13.33 2.79 8.87
CA LEU A 351 12.06 3.07 9.52
C LEU A 351 12.06 4.35 10.37
N GLY A 352 13.25 4.86 10.72
CA GLY A 352 13.43 6.06 11.52
C GLY A 352 13.78 7.28 10.69
N ASP A 353 15.09 7.52 10.53
CA ASP A 353 15.61 8.77 9.98
C ASP A 353 15.30 8.93 8.47
N ILE A 354 15.35 7.85 7.68
CA ILE A 354 14.97 7.90 6.25
C ILE A 354 13.47 8.10 6.08
N ALA A 355 12.63 7.31 6.75
CA ALA A 355 11.18 7.49 6.70
C ALA A 355 10.77 8.92 7.10
N LYS A 356 11.41 9.48 8.14
CA LYS A 356 11.20 10.88 8.52
C LYS A 356 11.56 11.85 7.39
N LYS A 357 12.72 11.68 6.75
CA LYS A 357 13.21 12.58 5.69
C LYS A 357 12.37 12.48 4.41
N LEU A 358 11.96 11.27 4.02
CA LEU A 358 11.01 11.04 2.94
C LEU A 358 9.69 11.81 3.16
N ASN A 359 9.15 11.73 4.38
CA ASN A 359 7.94 12.47 4.76
C ASN A 359 8.13 13.99 4.76
N GLU A 360 9.27 14.51 5.23
CA GLU A 360 9.58 15.94 5.22
C GLU A 360 9.64 16.52 3.80
N GLU A 361 10.09 15.74 2.82
CA GLU A 361 10.19 16.16 1.41
C GLU A 361 8.99 15.75 0.55
N GLY A 362 8.07 14.94 1.08
CA GLY A 362 6.92 14.44 0.34
C GLY A 362 7.30 13.51 -0.81
N ILE A 363 8.42 12.79 -0.70
CA ILE A 363 8.89 11.83 -1.70
C ILE A 363 8.80 10.39 -1.18
N THR A 364 8.80 9.42 -2.09
CA THR A 364 8.73 7.98 -1.75
C THR A 364 10.12 7.35 -1.82
N MET A 365 10.24 6.10 -1.31
CA MET A 365 11.50 5.35 -1.40
C MET A 365 12.02 5.21 -2.84
N VAL A 366 11.14 5.24 -3.84
CA VAL A 366 11.53 5.17 -5.27
C VAL A 366 12.37 6.38 -5.69
N ALA A 367 12.16 7.54 -5.07
CA ALA A 367 12.82 8.80 -5.41
C ALA A 367 13.93 9.17 -4.41
N ILE A 368 14.33 8.26 -3.53
CA ILE A 368 15.36 8.53 -2.53
C ILE A 368 16.71 8.88 -3.20
N PRO A 369 17.35 10.00 -2.84
CA PRO A 369 18.62 10.40 -3.46
C PRO A 369 19.84 9.66 -2.90
N VAL A 370 19.68 8.94 -1.79
CA VAL A 370 20.73 8.16 -1.13
C VAL A 370 20.63 6.70 -1.54
N SER A 371 21.64 6.19 -2.23
CA SER A 371 21.65 4.79 -2.66
C SER A 371 21.77 3.81 -1.48
N PRO A 372 21.32 2.55 -1.63
CA PRO A 372 21.50 1.53 -0.60
C PRO A 372 22.97 1.33 -0.20
N ALA A 373 23.89 1.42 -1.17
CA ALA A 373 25.33 1.31 -0.92
C ALA A 373 25.86 2.48 -0.09
N ASP A 374 25.40 3.71 -0.34
CA ASP A 374 25.80 4.88 0.42
C ASP A 374 25.28 4.82 1.86
N LEU A 375 24.05 4.35 2.06
CA LEU A 375 23.52 4.10 3.39
C LEU A 375 24.35 3.04 4.12
N ALA A 376 24.64 1.92 3.47
CA ALA A 376 25.49 0.88 4.07
C ALA A 376 26.87 1.42 4.46
N GLY A 377 27.47 2.27 3.61
CA GLY A 377 28.71 2.98 3.92
C GLY A 377 28.60 3.86 5.17
N LEU A 378 27.51 4.63 5.30
CA LEU A 378 27.25 5.42 6.51
C LEU A 378 27.17 4.53 7.77
N LEU A 379 26.46 3.41 7.68
CA LEU A 379 26.28 2.48 8.80
C LEU A 379 27.59 1.79 9.18
N GLN A 380 28.44 1.45 8.21
CA GLN A 380 29.77 0.91 8.46
C GLN A 380 30.70 1.90 9.17
N LEU A 381 30.59 3.21 8.89
CA LEU A 381 31.35 4.22 9.63
C LEU A 381 30.92 4.33 11.10
N ILE A 382 29.64 4.06 11.39
CA ILE A 382 29.15 3.97 12.77
C ILE A 382 29.71 2.72 13.44
N ASP A 383 29.63 1.57 12.77
CA ASP A 383 30.10 0.28 13.27
C ASP A 383 31.61 0.30 13.59
N LYS A 384 32.43 0.89 12.70
CA LYS A 384 33.86 1.11 12.92
C LYS A 384 34.18 2.13 14.01
N GLY A 385 33.18 2.83 14.56
CA GLY A 385 33.36 3.89 15.55
C GLY A 385 34.01 5.17 15.00
N THR A 386 34.15 5.29 13.68
CA THR A 386 34.69 6.48 12.99
C THR A 386 33.80 7.70 13.22
N ILE A 387 32.48 7.49 13.30
CA ILE A 387 31.50 8.51 13.67
C ILE A 387 30.51 7.95 14.68
N SER A 388 29.93 8.82 15.52
CA SER A 388 28.81 8.43 16.37
C SER A 388 27.49 8.44 15.59
N GLY A 389 26.48 7.69 16.06
CA GLY A 389 25.13 7.77 15.48
C GLY A 389 24.55 9.20 15.47
N LYS A 390 24.93 10.04 16.44
CA LYS A 390 24.53 11.46 16.47
C LYS A 390 25.16 12.27 15.33
N ILE A 391 26.41 11.95 14.96
CA ILE A 391 27.09 12.56 13.82
C ILE A 391 26.48 12.03 12.53
N ALA A 392 26.21 10.73 12.43
CA ALA A 392 25.57 10.15 11.26
C ALA A 392 24.22 10.82 10.93
N LYS A 393 23.42 11.17 11.94
CA LYS A 393 22.17 11.93 11.76
C LYS A 393 22.36 13.35 11.20
N LYS A 394 23.56 13.91 11.30
CA LYS A 394 23.95 15.17 10.62
C LYS A 394 24.51 14.94 9.23
N VAL A 395 25.18 13.81 9.01
CA VAL A 395 25.77 13.43 7.72
C VAL A 395 24.68 13.04 6.71
N LEU A 396 23.64 12.32 7.14
CA LEU A 396 22.57 11.86 6.25
C LEU A 396 21.89 13.00 5.45
N PRO A 397 21.45 14.13 6.05
CA PRO A 397 20.92 15.27 5.28
C PRO A 397 21.89 15.86 4.26
N GLU A 398 23.19 15.84 4.55
CA GLU A 398 24.21 16.35 3.63
C GLU A 398 24.44 15.40 2.47
N MET A 399 24.46 14.08 2.73
CA MET A 399 24.45 13.06 1.67
C MET A 399 23.24 13.21 0.77
N TRP A 400 22.07 13.47 1.38
CA TRP A 400 20.80 13.66 0.68
C TRP A 400 20.83 14.82 -0.32
N ASN A 401 21.41 15.95 0.07
CA ASN A 401 21.44 17.16 -0.77
C ASN A 401 22.61 17.18 -1.77
N SER A 402 23.76 16.61 -1.39
CA SER A 402 24.99 16.70 -2.19
C SER A 402 25.23 15.49 -3.08
N HIS A 403 24.49 14.39 -2.87
CA HIS A 403 24.71 13.08 -3.48
C HIS A 403 26.13 12.52 -3.27
N LYS A 404 26.84 12.99 -2.23
CA LYS A 404 28.16 12.51 -1.84
C LYS A 404 28.05 11.31 -0.90
N THR A 405 29.09 10.48 -0.89
CA THR A 405 29.21 9.37 0.06
C THR A 405 29.41 9.89 1.49
N ALA A 406 29.05 9.06 2.48
CA ALA A 406 29.24 9.38 3.89
C ALA A 406 30.69 9.73 4.23
N GLU A 407 31.66 8.99 3.67
CA GLU A 407 33.09 9.22 3.88
C GLU A 407 33.55 10.59 3.39
N ALA A 408 33.09 11.01 2.21
CA ALA A 408 33.41 12.31 1.65
C ALA A 408 32.87 13.43 2.54
N VAL A 409 31.60 13.35 2.96
CA VAL A 409 30.98 14.34 3.85
C VAL A 409 31.70 14.41 5.20
N VAL A 410 32.02 13.26 5.81
CA VAL A 410 32.72 13.20 7.10
C VAL A 410 34.11 13.83 7.02
N LYS A 411 34.85 13.58 5.93
CA LYS A 411 36.18 14.14 5.70
C LYS A 411 36.15 15.65 5.46
N GLU A 412 35.23 16.13 4.62
CA GLU A 412 35.09 17.56 4.30
C GLU A 412 34.69 18.38 5.54
N GLN A 413 33.83 17.83 6.40
CA GLN A 413 33.33 18.52 7.59
C GLN A 413 34.15 18.26 8.87
N GLY A 414 35.21 17.45 8.79
CA GLY A 414 36.07 17.13 9.93
C GLY A 414 35.33 16.45 11.09
N LEU A 415 34.37 15.58 10.76
CA LEU A 415 33.42 14.96 11.70
C LEU A 415 33.91 13.63 12.31
N VAL A 416 35.15 13.24 12.05
CA VAL A 416 35.73 12.01 12.62
C VAL A 416 35.75 12.10 14.15
N GLN A 417 35.36 11.01 14.80
CA GLN A 417 35.32 10.90 16.25
C GLN A 417 36.73 10.95 16.83
N ILE A 418 36.92 11.71 17.91
CA ILE A 418 38.20 11.79 18.62
C ILE A 418 38.33 10.50 19.44
N THR A 419 39.25 9.62 19.02
CA THR A 419 39.59 8.37 19.72
C THR A 419 40.85 8.47 20.56
N ASP A 420 41.65 9.54 20.40
CA ASP A 420 42.84 9.78 21.23
C ASP A 420 42.43 10.15 22.66
N THR A 421 42.69 9.24 23.58
CA THR A 421 42.38 9.41 25.01
C THR A 421 43.17 10.54 25.66
N GLY A 422 44.35 10.90 25.15
CA GLY A 422 45.19 11.95 25.73
C GLY A 422 44.65 13.36 25.47
N GLU A 423 44.22 13.62 24.23
CA GLU A 423 43.55 14.88 23.86
C GLU A 423 42.22 15.00 24.61
N LEU A 424 41.44 13.91 24.68
CA LEU A 424 40.17 13.89 25.39
C LEU A 424 40.34 14.11 26.89
N GLU A 425 41.34 13.48 27.53
CA GLU A 425 41.61 13.67 28.96
C GLU A 425 41.97 15.13 29.28
N THR A 426 42.73 15.78 28.41
CA THR A 426 43.12 17.19 28.56
C THR A 426 41.88 18.10 28.54
N ILE A 427 40.99 17.91 27.58
CA ILE A 427 39.73 18.66 27.47
C ILE A 427 38.84 18.40 28.69
N VAL A 428 38.74 17.15 29.14
CA VAL A 428 37.94 16.79 30.32
C VAL A 428 38.48 17.50 31.58
N ARG A 429 39.80 17.50 31.81
CA ARG A 429 40.43 18.21 32.94
C ARG A 429 40.17 19.71 32.90
N GLN A 430 40.26 20.33 31.72
CA GLN A 430 39.95 21.75 31.56
C GLN A 430 38.49 22.07 31.90
N ILE A 431 37.53 21.27 31.41
CA ILE A 431 36.11 21.47 31.70
C ILE A 431 35.79 21.25 33.17
N VAL A 432 36.39 20.23 33.81
CA VAL A 432 36.24 19.99 35.25
C VAL A 432 36.77 21.17 36.07
N ALA A 433 37.96 21.69 35.72
CA ALA A 433 38.54 22.86 36.39
C ALA A 433 37.72 24.15 36.18
N ALA A 434 37.13 24.32 35.00
CA ALA A 434 36.29 25.47 34.67
C ALA A 434 34.89 25.44 35.30
N ASN A 435 34.46 24.32 35.87
CA ASN A 435 33.10 24.13 36.41
C ASN A 435 33.11 23.61 37.88
N PRO A 436 33.76 24.31 38.83
CA PRO A 436 33.95 23.82 40.20
C PRO A 436 32.63 23.56 40.95
N GLN A 437 31.60 24.35 40.68
CA GLN A 437 30.27 24.17 41.29
C GLN A 437 29.64 22.82 40.92
N SER A 438 29.78 22.38 39.66
CA SER A 438 29.24 21.10 39.19
C SER A 438 29.99 19.91 39.79
N VAL A 439 31.29 20.08 40.06
CA VAL A 439 32.12 19.07 40.77
C VAL A 439 31.66 18.91 42.21
N ALA A 440 31.46 20.03 42.93
CA ALA A 440 30.97 20.02 44.30
C ALA A 440 29.56 19.41 44.40
N ASP A 441 28.66 19.73 43.47
CA ASP A 441 27.32 19.15 43.40
C ASP A 441 27.35 17.63 43.17
N TYR A 442 28.27 17.13 42.34
CA TYR A 442 28.47 15.70 42.12
C TYR A 442 28.98 14.99 43.38
N GLN A 443 29.99 15.57 44.07
CA GLN A 443 30.52 15.04 45.33
C GLN A 443 29.48 15.05 46.46
N ALA A 444 28.54 16.01 46.46
CA ALA A 444 27.40 16.06 47.36
C ALA A 444 26.27 15.05 47.00
N GLY A 445 26.48 14.18 46.02
CA GLY A 445 25.56 13.09 45.65
C GLY A 445 24.54 13.45 44.56
N LYS A 446 24.56 14.65 43.98
CA LYS A 446 23.65 15.02 42.88
C LYS A 446 24.14 14.46 41.55
N LYS A 447 23.76 13.21 41.27
CA LYS A 447 24.13 12.49 40.02
C LYS A 447 23.79 13.23 38.71
N LYS A 448 22.84 14.18 38.70
CA LYS A 448 22.51 15.00 37.51
C LYS A 448 23.64 15.96 37.08
N ALA A 449 24.57 16.33 37.97
CA ALA A 449 25.69 17.22 37.65
C ALA A 449 26.66 16.62 36.62
N ILE A 450 26.76 15.29 36.56
CA ILE A 450 27.61 14.59 35.58
C ILE A 450 27.10 14.82 34.14
N GLY A 451 25.78 14.87 33.95
CA GLY A 451 25.17 15.10 32.64
C GLY A 451 25.45 16.50 32.09
N PHE A 452 25.56 17.49 32.97
CA PHE A 452 25.95 18.85 32.58
C PHE A 452 27.40 18.90 32.09
N LEU A 453 28.34 18.28 32.82
CA LEU A 453 29.75 18.21 32.44
C LEU A 453 29.95 17.46 31.12
N VAL A 454 29.25 16.33 30.94
CA VAL A 454 29.22 15.61 29.65
C VAL A 454 28.69 16.53 28.54
N GLY A 455 27.63 17.31 28.80
CA GLY A 455 27.11 18.29 27.86
C GLY A 455 28.14 19.35 27.43
N GLN A 456 28.94 19.88 28.38
CA GLN A 456 30.00 20.85 28.09
C GLN A 456 31.14 20.22 27.28
N ILE A 457 31.57 19.01 27.62
CA ILE A 457 32.60 18.29 26.85
C ILE A 457 32.13 17.99 25.43
N MET A 458 30.87 17.58 25.27
CA MET A 458 30.28 17.36 23.95
C MET A 458 30.13 18.68 23.16
N LYS A 459 29.93 19.82 23.83
CA LYS A 459 29.90 21.14 23.19
C LYS A 459 31.29 21.54 22.69
N GLU A 460 32.30 21.42 23.54
CA GLU A 460 33.69 21.78 23.22
C GLU A 460 34.24 20.92 22.08
N THR A 461 33.97 19.61 22.12
CA THR A 461 34.39 18.66 21.08
C THR A 461 33.52 18.69 19.83
N LYS A 462 32.53 19.61 19.75
CA LYS A 462 31.52 19.71 18.68
C LYS A 462 30.76 18.40 18.42
N GLY A 463 30.64 17.56 19.45
CA GLY A 463 29.97 16.27 19.42
C GLY A 463 30.83 15.12 18.90
N ARG A 464 32.14 15.33 18.72
CA ARG A 464 33.10 14.33 18.22
C ARG A 464 33.66 13.42 19.32
N ALA A 465 33.40 13.69 20.59
CA ALA A 465 33.85 12.81 21.66
C ALA A 465 32.97 11.56 21.76
N ASN A 466 33.59 10.40 22.01
CA ASN A 466 32.84 9.16 22.30
C ASN A 466 32.17 9.28 23.68
N PRO A 467 30.83 9.20 23.80
CA PRO A 467 30.14 9.36 25.09
C PRO A 467 30.54 8.33 26.15
N GLY A 468 30.85 7.09 25.76
CA GLY A 468 31.29 6.05 26.67
C GLY A 468 32.65 6.38 27.29
N VAL A 469 33.61 6.78 26.45
CA VAL A 469 34.97 7.16 26.87
C VAL A 469 34.94 8.44 27.71
N VAL A 470 34.12 9.44 27.35
CA VAL A 470 33.94 10.68 28.13
C VAL A 470 33.42 10.35 29.54
N ASN A 471 32.39 9.51 29.66
CA ASN A 471 31.86 9.13 30.98
C ASN A 471 32.89 8.38 31.83
N GLN A 472 33.68 7.49 31.23
CA GLN A 472 34.75 6.77 31.93
C GLN A 472 35.84 7.74 32.42
N LEU A 473 36.35 8.62 31.56
CA LEU A 473 37.39 9.60 31.93
C LEU A 473 36.88 10.60 32.98
N LEU A 474 35.66 11.09 32.82
CA LEU A 474 35.05 12.03 33.75
C LEU A 474 34.87 11.39 35.14
N THR A 475 34.40 10.14 35.20
CA THR A 475 34.27 9.42 36.46
C THR A 475 35.63 9.20 37.13
N LYS A 476 36.65 8.82 36.34
CA LYS A 476 38.02 8.63 36.84
C LYS A 476 38.63 9.92 37.39
N ILE A 477 38.42 11.05 36.72
CA ILE A 477 38.95 12.36 37.14
C ILE A 477 38.21 12.92 38.36
N LEU A 478 36.91 12.65 38.51
CA LEU A 478 36.11 13.11 39.65
C LEU A 478 36.29 12.24 40.91
N GLN A 479 36.81 11.02 40.76
CA GLN A 479 37.11 10.08 41.84
C GLN A 479 38.59 10.05 42.25
N ALA A 480 39.47 10.63 41.41
CA ALA A 480 40.87 10.90 41.75
C ALA A 480 40.97 12.22 42.50
#